data_AF-A0A1V5N0Y1-F1
#
_entry.id   AF-A0A1V5N0Y1-F1
#
_cell.length_a   1.000
_cell.length_b   1.000
_cell.length_c   1.000
_cell.angle_alpha   90.00
_cell.angle_beta   90.00
_cell.angle_gamma   90.00
#
_symmetry.space_group_name_H-M   'P 1'
#
loop_
_entity.id
_entity.type
_entity.pdbx_description
1 polymer ?
#
loop_
_entity_poly.entity_id
_entity_poly.type
_entity_poly.pdbx_seq_one_letter_code
_entity_poly.pdbx_strand_id
1 'polypeptide(L)'
;MASSETAQPQGVIFRIQVFTVATTLPRNDPRFKGYSLDHYVEKGFNKYTYGTFTDFSSASNKRKELLADFPDAFIIAFKDGVRLPVNEARTLVSSSNP
;
A
#
# COMPACT_ATOMS: atom_id res chain seq x y z
N MET A 1 -7.30 -5.58 32.54
CA MET A 1 -6.04 -5.58 31.78
C MET A 1 -6.38 -5.11 30.37
N ALA A 2 -5.71 -4.04 29.91
CA ALA A 2 -6.05 -3.36 28.67
C ALA A 2 -5.77 -4.27 27.47
N SER A 3 -6.84 -4.72 26.79
CA SER A 3 -6.74 -5.14 25.41
C SER A 3 -6.44 -3.87 24.62
N SER A 4 -5.18 -3.69 24.24
CA SER A 4 -4.78 -2.69 23.27
C SER A 4 -5.40 -3.09 21.93
N GLU A 5 -6.67 -2.76 21.74
CA GLU A 5 -7.32 -2.77 20.44
C GLU A 5 -6.65 -1.67 19.64
N THR A 6 -5.52 -2.00 19.02
CA THR A 6 -5.00 -1.21 17.91
C THR A 6 -6.12 -1.19 16.90
N ALA A 7 -6.87 -0.08 16.85
CA ALA A 7 -7.92 0.17 15.90
C ALA A 7 -7.31 -0.02 14.51
N GLN A 8 -7.38 -1.24 13.99
CA GLN A 8 -7.21 -1.51 12.59
C GLN A 8 -8.25 -0.62 11.94
N PRO A 9 -7.85 0.31 11.05
CA PRO A 9 -8.81 1.16 10.37
C PRO A 9 -9.87 0.25 9.77
N GLN A 10 -11.10 0.33 10.29
CA GLN A 10 -12.21 -0.51 9.86
C GLN A 10 -12.52 -0.13 8.42
N GLY A 11 -11.97 -0.89 7.46
CA GLY A 11 -12.04 -0.53 6.06
C GLY A 11 -10.92 -1.12 5.22
N VAL A 12 -11.07 -0.90 3.91
CA VAL A 12 -10.08 -1.29 2.92
C VAL A 12 -9.09 -0.14 2.75
N ILE A 13 -7.80 -0.44 2.86
CA ILE A 13 -6.70 0.48 2.59
C ILE A 13 -5.97 0.07 1.32
N PHE A 14 -5.89 0.99 0.39
CA PHE A 14 -5.08 0.91 -0.81
C PHE A 14 -3.70 1.51 -0.55
N ARG A 15 -2.65 0.81 -0.99
CA ARG A 15 -1.26 1.28 -0.96
C ARG A 15 -0.67 1.04 -2.35
N ILE A 16 0.32 1.83 -2.75
CA ILE A 16 0.93 1.66 -4.07
C ILE A 16 2.26 0.95 -3.89
N GLN A 17 2.31 -0.34 -4.20
CA GLN A 17 3.58 -1.07 -4.19
C GLN A 17 4.42 -0.65 -5.38
N VAL A 18 5.64 -0.19 -5.11
CA VAL A 18 6.58 0.23 -6.16
C VAL A 18 7.59 -0.86 -6.49
N PHE A 19 8.10 -1.59 -5.49
CA PHE A 19 8.99 -2.73 -5.70
C PHE A 19 9.10 -3.63 -4.46
N THR A 20 9.70 -4.79 -4.65
CA THR A 20 9.99 -5.78 -3.61
C THR A 20 11.45 -6.17 -3.68
N VAL A 21 12.10 -6.26 -2.52
CA VAL A 21 13.53 -6.55 -2.43
C VAL A 21 13.79 -7.46 -1.23
N ALA A 22 14.57 -8.52 -1.43
CA ALA A 22 14.91 -9.46 -0.35
C ALA A 22 15.84 -8.82 0.69
N THR A 23 16.64 -7.85 0.26
CA THR A 23 17.61 -7.12 1.09
C THR A 23 16.96 -5.88 1.71
N THR A 24 17.36 -5.52 2.92
CA THR A 24 16.96 -4.25 3.54
C THR A 24 17.67 -3.11 2.83
N LEU A 25 16.93 -2.23 2.16
CA LEU A 25 17.52 -1.04 1.54
C LEU A 25 17.66 0.08 2.58
N PRO A 26 18.78 0.83 2.57
CA PRO A 26 18.96 1.98 3.44
C PRO A 26 17.95 3.07 3.10
N ARG A 27 17.52 3.87 4.08
CA ARG A 27 16.51 4.95 3.89
C ARG A 27 16.85 5.95 2.79
N ASN A 28 18.13 6.08 2.43
CA ASN A 28 18.63 7.01 1.42
C ASN A 28 18.97 6.31 0.09
N ASP A 29 18.38 5.14 -0.17
CA ASP A 29 18.63 4.40 -1.40
C ASP A 29 18.18 5.21 -2.64
N PRO A 30 19.00 5.34 -3.68
CA PRO A 30 18.65 6.08 -4.90
C PRO A 30 17.40 5.53 -5.59
N ARG A 31 17.04 4.26 -5.37
CA ARG A 31 15.79 3.65 -5.87
C ARG A 31 14.56 4.28 -5.27
N PHE A 32 14.64 4.92 -4.10
CA PHE A 32 13.50 5.62 -3.53
C PHE A 32 13.19 6.93 -4.25
N LYS A 33 14.10 7.44 -5.11
CA LYS A 33 13.90 8.65 -5.92
C LYS A 33 13.50 9.89 -5.10
N GLY A 34 13.75 9.89 -3.79
CA GLY A 34 13.34 10.94 -2.86
C GLY A 34 11.90 10.82 -2.31
N TYR A 35 11.17 9.76 -2.68
CA TYR A 35 9.83 9.51 -2.13
C TYR A 35 9.90 8.89 -0.74
N SER A 36 8.99 9.32 0.14
CA SER A 36 8.77 8.69 1.45
C SER A 36 7.94 7.42 1.26
N LEU A 37 8.64 6.29 1.10
CA LEU A 37 8.03 4.97 0.99
C LEU A 37 7.92 4.31 2.37
N ASP A 38 6.77 3.71 2.64
CA ASP A 38 6.61 2.71 3.69
C ASP A 38 7.16 1.36 3.23
N HIS A 39 7.55 0.51 4.16
CA HIS A 39 7.86 -0.88 3.85
C HIS A 39 7.30 -1.84 4.90
N TYR A 40 7.04 -3.07 4.47
CA TYR A 40 6.68 -4.16 5.34
C TYR A 40 7.41 -5.43 4.91
N VAL A 41 7.71 -6.30 5.87
CA VAL A 41 8.36 -7.58 5.60
C VAL A 41 7.29 -8.63 5.40
N GLU A 42 7.28 -9.26 4.23
CA GLU A 42 6.40 -10.39 3.94
C GLU A 42 7.23 -11.55 3.39
N LYS A 43 7.20 -12.70 4.09
CA LYS A 43 7.93 -13.93 3.70
C LYS A 43 9.43 -13.70 3.46
N GLY A 44 10.06 -12.82 4.24
CA GLY A 44 11.49 -12.50 4.12
C GLY A 44 11.83 -11.46 3.03
N PHE A 45 10.83 -10.86 2.39
CA PHE A 45 11.03 -9.77 1.43
C PHE A 45 10.52 -8.44 1.98
N ASN A 46 11.31 -7.39 1.82
CA ASN A 46 10.91 -6.01 2.07
C ASN A 46 10.09 -5.49 0.89
N LYS A 47 8.81 -5.23 1.15
CA LYS A 47 7.87 -4.69 0.16
C LYS A 47 7.71 -3.21 0.40
N TYR A 48 8.11 -2.40 -0.58
CA TYR A 48 8.04 -0.96 -0.50
C TYR A 48 6.76 -0.45 -1.14
N THR A 49 6.04 0.38 -0.39
CA THR A 49 4.76 0.95 -0.78
C THR A 49 4.75 2.45 -0.54
N TYR A 50 4.14 3.21 -1.44
CA TYR A 50 3.92 4.62 -1.27
C TYR A 50 2.49 4.91 -0.82
N GLY A 51 2.39 5.67 0.28
CA GLY A 51 1.14 6.21 0.79
C GLY A 51 0.14 5.15 1.25
N THR A 52 -0.91 5.64 1.89
CA THR A 52 -2.10 4.88 2.28
C THR A 52 -3.31 5.67 1.84
N PHE A 53 -4.20 5.03 1.10
CA PHE A 53 -5.39 5.63 0.52
C PHE A 53 -6.58 4.80 0.94
N THR A 54 -7.67 5.44 1.32
CA THR A 54 -8.97 4.79 1.55
C THR A 54 -9.75 4.57 0.26
N ASP A 55 -9.35 5.27 -0.81
CA ASP A 55 -10.06 5.33 -2.08
C ASP A 55 -9.17 4.88 -3.24
N PHE A 56 -9.74 4.06 -4.11
CA PHE A 56 -9.06 3.58 -5.31
C PHE A 56 -8.71 4.72 -6.27
N SER A 57 -9.59 5.71 -6.43
CA SER A 57 -9.36 6.84 -7.34
C SER A 57 -8.13 7.65 -6.93
N SER A 58 -7.98 7.95 -5.65
CA SER A 58 -6.83 8.65 -5.08
C SER A 58 -5.54 7.84 -5.28
N ALA A 59 -5.58 6.53 -4.99
CA ALA A 59 -4.46 5.64 -5.23
C ALA A 59 -4.09 5.55 -6.71
N SER A 60 -5.07 5.53 -7.62
CA SER A 60 -4.86 5.49 -9.07
C SER A 60 -4.20 6.75 -9.61
N ASN A 61 -4.63 7.93 -9.14
CA ASN A 61 -3.99 9.19 -9.51
C ASN A 61 -2.54 9.23 -9.04
N LYS A 62 -2.27 8.88 -7.78
CA LYS A 62 -0.89 8.82 -7.28
C LYS A 62 -0.05 7.73 -7.94
N ARG A 63 -0.65 6.60 -8.29
CA ARG A 63 0.01 5.55 -9.06
C ARG A 63 0.46 6.11 -10.42
N LYS A 64 -0.37 6.86 -11.13
CA LYS A 64 0.01 7.46 -12.42
C LYS A 64 1.21 8.40 -12.30
N GLU A 65 1.27 9.20 -11.25
CA GLU A 65 2.44 10.03 -10.97
C GLU A 65 3.69 9.17 -10.74
N LEU A 66 3.55 8.11 -9.93
CA LEU A 66 4.65 7.19 -9.65
C LEU A 66 5.06 6.35 -10.86
N LEU A 67 4.17 6.07 -11.82
CA LEU A 67 4.50 5.28 -13.01
C LEU A 67 5.60 5.91 -13.86
N ALA A 68 5.82 7.23 -13.76
CA ALA A 68 6.92 7.91 -14.42
C ALA A 68 8.30 7.48 -13.88
N ASP A 69 8.40 7.25 -12.56
CA ASP A 69 9.63 6.81 -11.88
C ASP A 69 9.69 5.30 -11.63
N PHE A 70 8.53 4.69 -11.44
CA PHE A 70 8.30 3.31 -11.03
C PHE A 70 7.30 2.66 -12.00
N PRO A 71 7.73 2.21 -13.19
CA PRO A 71 6.84 1.62 -14.19
C PRO A 71 6.15 0.35 -13.68
N ASP A 72 6.79 -0.37 -12.75
CA ASP A 72 6.24 -1.54 -12.08
C ASP A 72 5.32 -1.21 -10.90
N ALA A 73 4.98 0.06 -10.66
CA ALA A 73 4.11 0.44 -9.56
C ALA A 73 2.68 -0.06 -9.76
N PHE A 74 2.14 -0.77 -8.76
CA PHE A 74 0.77 -1.27 -8.75
C PHE A 74 0.08 -1.05 -7.41
N ILE A 75 -1.25 -0.94 -7.46
CA ILE A 75 -2.06 -0.75 -6.26
C ILE A 75 -2.32 -2.10 -5.61
N ILE A 76 -2.04 -2.19 -4.32
CA ILE A 76 -2.42 -3.29 -3.45
C ILE A 76 -3.45 -2.82 -2.45
N ALA A 77 -4.38 -3.69 -2.09
CA ALA A 77 -5.35 -3.41 -1.05
C ALA A 77 -5.10 -4.31 0.16
N PHE A 78 -5.41 -3.78 1.34
CA PHE A 78 -5.43 -4.49 2.61
C PHE A 78 -6.77 -4.24 3.28
N LYS A 79 -7.35 -5.29 3.85
CA LYS A 79 -8.57 -5.23 4.63
C LYS A 79 -8.35 -6.05 5.88
N ASP A 80 -8.50 -5.43 7.06
CA ASP A 80 -8.31 -6.11 8.35
C ASP A 80 -6.94 -6.83 8.45
N GLY A 81 -5.88 -6.20 7.93
CA GLY A 81 -4.53 -6.78 7.89
C GLY A 81 -4.31 -7.85 6.81
N VAL A 82 -5.35 -8.26 6.08
CA VAL A 82 -5.26 -9.26 5.00
C VAL A 82 -5.14 -8.56 3.66
N ARG A 83 -4.14 -8.94 2.87
CA ARG A 83 -3.99 -8.47 1.49
C ARG A 83 -5.12 -9.06 0.65
N LEU A 84 -5.82 -8.19 -0.08
CA LEU A 84 -6.85 -8.58 -1.04
C LEU A 84 -6.59 -7.98 -2.42
N PRO A 85 -7.13 -8.59 -3.49
CA PRO A 85 -7.06 -8.04 -4.84
C PRO A 85 -7.74 -6.68 -4.90
N VAL A 86 -7.12 -5.74 -5.60
CA VAL A 86 -7.64 -4.37 -5.73
C VAL A 86 -9.05 -4.32 -6.32
N ASN A 87 -9.38 -5.28 -7.19
CA ASN A 87 -10.70 -5.42 -7.79
C ASN A 87 -11.78 -5.77 -6.73
N GLU A 88 -11.48 -6.72 -5.84
CA GLU A 88 -12.38 -7.09 -4.72
C GLU A 88 -12.47 -5.97 -3.69
N ALA A 89 -11.35 -5.32 -3.40
CA ALA A 89 -11.33 -4.14 -2.55
C ALA A 89 -12.23 -3.03 -3.08
N ARG A 90 -12.24 -2.80 -4.40
CA ARG A 90 -13.08 -1.80 -5.06
C ARG A 90 -14.57 -2.09 -4.90
N THR A 91 -14.97 -3.37 -4.97
CA THR A 91 -16.37 -3.74 -4.78
C THR A 91 -16.80 -3.55 -3.32
N LEU A 92 -15.93 -3.89 -2.37
CA LEU A 92 -16.21 -3.72 -0.93
C LEU A 92 -16.38 -2.25 -0.53
N VAL A 93 -15.51 -1.34 -1.01
CA VAL A 93 -15.65 0.09 -0.70
C VAL A 93 -16.82 0.75 -1.41
N SER A 94 -17.16 0.30 -2.63
CA SER A 94 -18.28 0.86 -3.38
C SER A 94 -19.66 0.48 -2.81
N SER A 95 -19.75 -0.63 -2.06
CA SER A 95 -21.00 -1.10 -1.44
C SER A 95 -21.24 -0.55 -0.03
N SER A 96 -20.28 0.18 0.54
CA SER A 96 -20.35 0.71 1.91
C SER A 96 -20.55 2.23 2.00
N ASN A 97 -21.02 2.87 0.92
CA ASN A 97 -21.42 4.28 0.97
C ASN A 97 -22.95 4.37 0.90
N PRO A 98 -23.66 4.53 2.03
CA PRO A 98 -25.10 4.79 2.05
C PRO A 98 -25.48 6.13 1.43
#